data_AF-A0A260YMD3-F1
#
_entry.id   AF-A0A260YMD3-F1
#
_cell.length_a   1.000
_cell.length_b   1.000
_cell.length_c   1.000
_cell.angle_alpha   90.00
_cell.angle_beta   90.00
_cell.angle_gamma   90.00
#
_symmetry.space_group_name_H-M   'P 1'
#
loop_
_entity.id
_entity.type
_entity.pdbx_description
1 polymer ?
#
loop_
_entity_poly.entity_id
_entity_poly.type
_entity_poly.pdbx_seq_one_letter_code
_entity_poly.pdbx_strand_id
1 'polypeptide(L)'
;MSKPSVGINGFGRIGRLVLRAAVEKDSVNVVAVNDPFISIDYMVYLFQYDSTHGRFKGTVAHEGDHLLVTKEGKSQHKIKVYNARDPAEIQWGAAGADYVVESTGVFTTIEKANAHLKGGAKKVIISAPSADAPMFVVGVNHEKYDHA
;
A
#
# COMPACT_ATOMS: atom_id res chain seq x y z
N MET A 1 2.18 -5.16 20.57
CA MET A 1 2.94 -4.42 19.53
C MET A 1 1.98 -3.54 18.77
N SER A 2 2.38 -2.32 18.40
CA SER A 2 1.56 -1.43 17.55
C SER A 2 1.42 -2.01 16.14
N LYS A 3 0.31 -1.70 15.45
CA LYS A 3 0.10 -2.12 14.06
C LYS A 3 1.18 -1.49 13.16
N PRO A 4 1.83 -2.24 12.27
CA PRO A 4 2.76 -1.67 11.29
C PRO A 4 2.05 -0.64 10.41
N SER A 5 2.69 0.50 10.16
CA SER A 5 2.18 1.53 9.26
C SER A 5 2.68 1.30 7.84
N VAL A 6 1.76 1.24 6.89
CA VAL A 6 2.01 0.79 5.52
C VAL A 6 1.60 1.85 4.49
N GLY A 7 2.48 2.09 3.53
CA GLY A 7 2.19 2.80 2.29
C GLY A 7 1.98 1.82 1.13
N ILE A 8 1.17 2.20 0.14
CA ILE A 8 0.92 1.40 -1.07
C ILE A 8 1.32 2.25 -2.28
N ASN A 9 2.28 1.78 -3.09
CA ASN A 9 2.56 2.37 -4.39
C ASN A 9 1.88 1.55 -5.50
N GLY A 10 1.05 2.23 -6.29
CA GLY A 10 0.17 1.63 -7.29
C GLY A 10 -1.17 1.19 -6.70
N PHE A 11 -2.26 1.86 -7.06
CA PHE A 11 -3.63 1.52 -6.60
C PHE A 11 -4.39 0.64 -7.60
N GLY A 12 -3.64 -0.29 -8.20
CA GLY A 12 -4.15 -1.30 -9.12
C GLY A 12 -4.83 -2.47 -8.42
N ARG A 13 -4.94 -3.61 -9.11
CA ARG A 13 -5.58 -4.82 -8.58
C ARG A 13 -4.99 -5.26 -7.24
N ILE A 14 -3.66 -5.39 -7.17
CA ILE A 14 -2.97 -5.85 -5.96
C ILE A 14 -3.07 -4.82 -4.85
N GLY A 15 -2.75 -3.54 -5.10
CA GLY A 15 -2.82 -2.47 -4.10
C GLY A 15 -4.21 -2.35 -3.44
N ARG A 16 -5.29 -2.40 -4.23
CA ARG A 16 -6.66 -2.36 -3.67
C ARG A 16 -6.99 -3.58 -2.83
N LEU A 17 -6.56 -4.77 -3.24
CA LEU A 17 -6.79 -6.00 -2.48
C LEU A 17 -5.95 -6.07 -1.20
N VAL A 18 -4.74 -5.50 -1.21
CA VAL A 18 -3.93 -5.32 0.00
C VAL A 18 -4.66 -4.42 0.99
N LEU A 19 -5.20 -3.27 0.53
CA LEU A 19 -6.00 -2.40 1.40
C LEU A 19 -7.27 -3.09 1.91
N ARG A 20 -8.01 -3.83 1.07
CA ARG A 20 -9.18 -4.62 1.52
C ARG A 20 -8.79 -5.64 2.59
N ALA A 21 -7.69 -6.36 2.40
CA ALA A 21 -7.20 -7.34 3.37
C ALA A 21 -6.74 -6.68 4.68
N ALA A 22 -6.09 -5.52 4.61
CA ALA A 22 -5.69 -4.74 5.77
C ALA A 22 -6.90 -4.33 6.63
N VAL A 23 -7.95 -3.82 5.99
CA VAL A 23 -9.19 -3.44 6.68
C VAL A 23 -9.89 -4.66 7.28
N GLU A 24 -9.96 -5.77 6.55
CA GLU A 24 -10.64 -6.98 7.01
C GLU A 24 -9.93 -7.62 8.23
N LYS A 25 -8.61 -7.76 8.13
CA LYS A 25 -7.79 -8.42 9.16
C LYS A 25 -7.45 -7.50 10.32
N ASP A 26 -7.56 -6.18 10.14
CA ASP A 26 -7.23 -5.16 11.13
C ASP A 26 -5.79 -5.29 11.68
N SER A 27 -4.88 -5.88 10.88
CA SER A 27 -3.53 -6.26 11.33
C SER A 27 -2.44 -5.23 11.01
N VAL A 28 -2.69 -4.34 10.04
CA VAL A 28 -1.78 -3.27 9.62
C VAL A 28 -2.55 -1.97 9.47
N ASN A 29 -1.88 -0.83 9.61
CA ASN A 29 -2.47 0.48 9.41
C ASN A 29 -2.00 1.07 8.07
N VAL A 30 -2.85 1.05 7.04
CA VAL A 30 -2.54 1.76 5.79
C VAL A 30 -2.71 3.25 6.00
N VAL A 31 -1.66 4.02 5.74
CA VAL A 31 -1.58 5.47 6.01
C VAL A 31 -1.32 6.31 4.76
N ALA A 32 -0.83 5.70 3.69
CA ALA A 32 -0.57 6.39 2.42
C ALA A 32 -0.83 5.50 1.21
N VAL A 33 -1.28 6.12 0.12
CA VAL A 33 -1.35 5.50 -1.20
C VAL A 33 -0.82 6.46 -2.26
N ASN A 34 -0.13 5.93 -3.26
CA ASN A 34 0.30 6.70 -4.42
C ASN A 34 -0.19 6.04 -5.71
N ASP A 35 -0.80 6.83 -6.60
CA ASP A 35 -1.01 6.43 -7.99
C ASP A 35 -1.09 7.69 -8.90
N PRO A 36 -0.12 7.93 -9.80
CA PRO A 36 -0.11 9.14 -10.62
C PRO A 36 -1.19 9.19 -11.70
N PHE A 37 -1.96 8.12 -11.89
CA PHE A 37 -2.94 8.01 -12.98
C PHE A 37 -4.40 7.94 -12.50
N ILE A 38 -4.63 7.90 -11.18
CA ILE A 38 -5.96 7.71 -10.61
C ILE A 38 -6.26 8.90 -9.68
N SER A 39 -7.35 9.63 -9.94
CA SER A 39 -7.84 10.67 -9.04
C SER A 39 -8.43 10.06 -7.77
N ILE A 40 -8.46 10.82 -6.67
CA ILE A 40 -9.02 10.33 -5.40
C ILE A 40 -10.49 9.92 -5.52
N ASP A 41 -11.30 10.66 -6.28
CA ASP A 41 -12.70 10.31 -6.58
C ASP A 41 -12.79 8.94 -7.27
N TYR A 42 -11.88 8.69 -8.21
CA TYR A 42 -11.85 7.42 -8.92
C TYR A 42 -11.30 6.29 -8.06
N MET A 43 -10.38 6.56 -7.13
CA MET A 43 -9.95 5.59 -6.12
C MET A 43 -11.12 5.14 -5.24
N VAL A 44 -11.99 6.06 -4.81
CA VAL A 44 -13.22 5.72 -4.05
C VAL A 44 -14.09 4.75 -4.85
N TYR A 45 -14.37 5.08 -6.12
CA TYR A 45 -15.16 4.21 -7.00
C TYR A 45 -14.52 2.83 -7.19
N LEU A 46 -13.25 2.77 -7.57
CA LEU A 46 -12.52 1.52 -7.81
C LEU A 46 -12.36 0.66 -6.56
N PHE A 47 -12.32 1.27 -5.39
CA PHE A 47 -12.29 0.54 -4.13
C PHE A 47 -13.68 0.01 -3.75
N GLN A 48 -14.73 0.80 -3.95
CA GLN A 48 -16.11 0.42 -3.64
C GLN A 48 -16.61 -0.74 -4.50
N TYR A 49 -16.24 -0.77 -5.78
CA TYR A 49 -16.71 -1.75 -6.77
C TYR A 49 -15.55 -2.56 -7.35
N ASP A 50 -15.57 -3.87 -7.13
CA ASP A 50 -14.64 -4.81 -7.74
C ASP A 50 -15.42 -5.91 -8.48
N SER A 51 -15.09 -6.14 -9.75
CA SER A 51 -15.82 -7.08 -10.61
C SER A 51 -15.63 -8.55 -10.20
N THR A 52 -14.52 -8.89 -9.54
CA THR A 52 -14.19 -10.27 -9.15
C THR A 52 -14.55 -10.51 -7.68
N HIS A 53 -14.24 -9.56 -6.81
CA HIS A 53 -14.40 -9.69 -5.36
C HIS A 53 -15.67 -9.00 -4.82
N GLY A 54 -16.49 -8.44 -5.70
CA GLY A 54 -17.73 -7.77 -5.36
C GLY A 54 -17.53 -6.41 -4.68
N ARG A 55 -18.65 -5.86 -4.22
CA ARG A 55 -18.68 -4.55 -3.54
C ARG A 55 -18.00 -4.64 -2.18
N PHE A 56 -17.26 -3.59 -1.82
CA PHE A 56 -16.71 -3.45 -0.48
C PHE A 56 -17.85 -3.32 0.54
N LYS A 57 -17.83 -4.15 1.59
CA LYS A 57 -18.85 -4.23 2.65
C LYS A 57 -18.54 -3.28 3.81
N GLY A 58 -18.25 -2.03 3.47
CA GLY A 58 -17.93 -0.94 4.38
C GLY A 58 -18.11 0.38 3.65
N THR A 59 -17.66 1.48 4.25
CA THR A 59 -17.73 2.80 3.63
C THR A 59 -16.35 3.19 3.13
N VAL A 60 -16.30 3.72 1.91
CA VAL A 60 -15.14 4.41 1.37
C VAL A 60 -15.58 5.79 0.90
N ALA A 61 -14.84 6.81 1.33
CA ALA A 61 -15.05 8.20 0.97
C ALA A 61 -13.69 8.91 0.93
N HIS A 62 -13.68 10.22 0.66
CA HIS A 62 -12.49 11.03 0.82
C HIS A 62 -12.83 12.36 1.50
N GLU A 63 -11.83 12.91 2.19
CA GLU A 63 -11.85 14.23 2.80
C GLU A 63 -10.57 14.95 2.39
N GLY A 64 -10.70 15.96 1.52
CA GLY A 64 -9.55 16.61 0.90
C GLY A 64 -8.68 15.61 0.14
N ASP A 65 -7.42 15.50 0.55
CA ASP A 65 -6.43 14.58 -0.03
C ASP A 65 -6.26 13.27 0.77
N HIS A 66 -7.23 12.93 1.61
CA HIS A 66 -7.25 11.66 2.34
C HIS A 66 -8.41 10.77 1.91
N LEU A 67 -8.12 9.50 1.62
CA LEU A 67 -9.14 8.45 1.57
C LEU A 67 -9.50 8.02 2.98
N LEU A 68 -10.79 7.85 3.23
CA LEU A 68 -11.35 7.36 4.48
C LEU A 68 -12.00 6.01 4.20
N VAL A 69 -11.49 4.96 4.83
CA VAL A 69 -12.03 3.59 4.70
C VAL A 69 -12.43 3.06 6.06
N THR A 70 -13.70 2.70 6.20
CA THR A 70 -14.28 2.18 7.44
C THR A 70 -15.01 0.87 7.19
N LYS A 71 -14.97 0.01 8.20
CA LYS A 71 -15.79 -1.20 8.27
C LYS A 71 -16.20 -1.42 9.72
N GLU A 72 -17.46 -1.82 9.92
CA GLU A 72 -17.99 -2.11 11.26
C GLU A 72 -17.11 -3.11 12.01
N GLY A 73 -16.77 -2.79 13.27
CA GLY A 73 -15.90 -3.61 14.11
C GLY A 73 -14.41 -3.58 13.72
N LYS A 74 -13.97 -2.65 12.86
CA LYS A 74 -12.58 -2.49 12.42
C LYS A 74 -12.09 -1.05 12.63
N SER A 75 -10.77 -0.87 12.64
CA SER A 75 -10.18 0.46 12.75
C SER A 75 -10.43 1.25 11.45
N GLN A 76 -10.68 2.55 11.57
CA GLN A 76 -10.74 3.43 10.40
C GLN A 76 -9.33 3.66 9.85
N HIS A 77 -9.20 3.56 8.53
CA HIS A 77 -8.00 3.99 7.82
C HIS A 77 -8.20 5.40 7.28
N LYS A 78 -7.33 6.33 7.68
CA LYS A 78 -7.18 7.66 7.09
C LYS A 78 -5.89 7.67 6.28
N ILE A 79 -6.03 7.69 4.95
CA ILE A 79 -4.95 7.36 4.01
C ILE A 79 -4.64 8.59 3.18
N LYS A 80 -3.45 9.16 3.32
CA LYS A 80 -2.98 10.25 2.46
C LYS A 80 -2.83 9.77 1.02
N VAL A 81 -3.38 10.51 0.07
CA VAL A 81 -3.24 10.22 -1.37
C VAL A 81 -2.14 11.08 -1.97
N TYR A 82 -1.27 10.43 -2.74
CA TYR A 82 -0.25 11.04 -3.57
C TYR A 82 -0.48 10.66 -5.05
N ASN A 83 0.00 11.51 -5.96
CA ASN A 83 -0.06 11.29 -7.40
C ASN A 83 1.33 11.51 -8.06
N ALA A 84 2.39 11.14 -7.36
CA ALA A 84 3.76 11.30 -7.86
C ALA A 84 4.15 10.15 -8.79
N ARG A 85 4.89 10.48 -9.86
CA ARG A 85 5.44 9.48 -10.80
C ARG A 85 6.78 8.93 -10.33
N ASP A 86 7.61 9.77 -9.73
CA ASP A 86 8.86 9.35 -9.13
C ASP A 86 8.60 8.89 -7.68
N PRO A 87 8.93 7.63 -7.33
CA PRO A 87 8.81 7.14 -5.97
C PRO A 87 9.58 7.94 -4.91
N ALA A 88 10.65 8.62 -5.31
CA ALA A 88 11.48 9.43 -4.42
C ALA A 88 10.81 10.74 -3.97
N GLU A 89 9.81 11.22 -4.72
CA GLU A 89 9.06 12.44 -4.37
C GLU A 89 7.96 12.18 -3.34
N ILE A 90 7.57 10.91 -3.16
CA ILE A 90 6.49 10.52 -2.27
C ILE A 90 6.95 10.63 -0.82
N GLN A 91 6.28 11.48 -0.04
CA GLN A 91 6.63 11.78 1.35
C GLN A 91 6.12 10.69 2.32
N TRP A 92 6.63 9.47 2.21
CA TRP A 92 6.26 8.33 3.05
C TRP A 92 6.48 8.60 4.54
N GLY A 93 7.62 9.18 4.90
CA GLY A 93 7.95 9.49 6.29
C GLY A 93 6.98 10.48 6.93
N ALA A 94 6.57 11.52 6.18
CA ALA A 94 5.59 12.50 6.64
C ALA A 94 4.18 11.88 6.82
N ALA A 95 3.82 10.90 5.99
CA ALA A 95 2.59 10.13 6.16
C ALA A 95 2.69 9.03 7.24
N GLY A 96 3.87 8.81 7.82
CA GLY A 96 4.12 7.78 8.82
C GLY A 96 4.19 6.35 8.26
N ALA A 97 4.44 6.18 6.96
CA ALA A 97 4.57 4.87 6.31
C ALA A 97 5.98 4.30 6.50
N ASP A 98 6.11 3.30 7.37
CA ASP A 98 7.39 2.60 7.60
C ASP A 98 7.67 1.55 6.52
N TYR A 99 6.62 0.87 6.05
CA TYR A 99 6.71 -0.20 5.05
C TYR A 99 5.97 0.22 3.80
N VAL A 100 6.54 -0.02 2.62
CA VAL A 100 5.87 0.24 1.34
C VAL A 100 5.60 -1.07 0.62
N VAL A 101 4.37 -1.27 0.17
CA VAL A 101 4.03 -2.28 -0.82
C VAL A 101 4.18 -1.66 -2.21
N GLU A 102 5.20 -2.11 -2.94
CA GLU A 102 5.45 -1.70 -4.32
C GLU A 102 4.67 -2.62 -5.26
N SER A 103 3.52 -2.13 -5.74
CA SER A 103 2.56 -2.88 -6.55
C SER A 103 2.24 -2.24 -7.90
N THR A 104 3.10 -1.35 -8.39
CA THR A 104 3.02 -0.78 -9.74
C THR A 104 3.46 -1.78 -10.81
N GLY A 105 4.38 -2.70 -10.45
CA GLY A 105 5.03 -3.62 -11.38
C GLY A 105 6.19 -3.00 -12.18
N VAL A 106 6.55 -1.73 -11.92
CA VAL A 106 7.62 -1.01 -12.65
C VAL A 106 8.94 -0.98 -11.86
N PHE A 107 8.85 -0.84 -10.53
CA PHE A 107 10.02 -0.70 -9.64
C PHE A 107 10.38 -2.04 -8.98
N THR A 108 10.74 -3.03 -9.81
CA THR A 108 10.94 -4.42 -9.38
C THR A 108 12.38 -4.81 -9.07
N THR A 109 13.35 -3.88 -9.14
CA THR A 109 14.74 -4.12 -8.75
C THR A 109 15.09 -3.40 -7.46
N ILE A 110 16.13 -3.83 -6.75
CA ILE A 110 16.60 -3.17 -5.51
C ILE A 110 16.86 -1.68 -5.78
N GLU A 111 17.60 -1.35 -6.84
CA GLU A 111 17.93 0.04 -7.19
C GLU A 111 16.67 0.91 -7.34
N LYS A 112 15.69 0.41 -8.08
CA LYS A 112 14.44 1.14 -8.36
C LYS A 112 13.56 1.25 -7.12
N ALA A 113 13.41 0.16 -6.36
CA ALA A 113 12.61 0.14 -5.14
C ALA A 113 13.22 1.01 -4.03
N ASN A 114 14.54 1.16 -4.00
CA ASN A 114 15.24 2.03 -3.04
C ASN A 114 14.86 3.51 -3.17
N ALA A 115 14.26 3.93 -4.28
CA ALA A 115 13.71 5.28 -4.40
C ALA A 115 12.67 5.59 -3.30
N HIS A 116 11.89 4.61 -2.84
CA HIS A 116 10.96 4.78 -1.72
C HIS A 116 11.66 5.13 -0.39
N LEU A 117 12.87 4.64 -0.18
CA LEU A 117 13.63 4.91 1.05
C LEU A 117 14.01 6.40 1.15
N LYS A 118 14.24 7.05 0.00
CA LYS A 118 14.48 8.51 -0.06
C LYS A 118 13.26 9.31 0.42
N GLY A 119 12.05 8.80 0.18
CA GLY A 119 10.80 9.37 0.68
C GLY A 119 10.54 9.12 2.17
N GLY A 120 11.43 8.40 2.87
CA GLY A 120 11.35 8.14 4.31
C GLY A 120 10.74 6.79 4.70
N ALA A 121 10.45 5.91 3.73
CA ALA A 121 10.10 4.51 4.05
C ALA A 121 11.32 3.78 4.61
N LYS A 122 11.09 2.78 5.49
CA LYS A 122 12.16 1.96 6.08
C LYS A 122 12.39 0.67 5.30
N LYS A 123 11.32 0.04 4.80
CA LYS A 123 11.39 -1.22 4.05
C LYS A 123 10.41 -1.22 2.89
N VAL A 124 10.75 -1.95 1.82
CA VAL A 124 9.91 -2.09 0.62
C VAL A 124 9.65 -3.57 0.35
N ILE A 125 8.39 -3.89 0.05
CA ILE A 125 7.94 -5.22 -0.36
C ILE A 125 7.47 -5.12 -1.80
N ILE A 126 8.21 -5.72 -2.72
CA ILE A 126 7.87 -5.76 -4.15
C ILE A 126 6.83 -6.86 -4.37
N SER A 127 5.67 -6.53 -4.95
CA SER A 127 4.56 -7.47 -5.15
C SER A 127 4.68 -8.31 -6.43
N ALA A 128 5.89 -8.45 -6.96
CA ALA A 128 6.20 -9.13 -8.20
C ALA A 128 7.60 -9.78 -8.11
N PRO A 129 7.93 -10.76 -8.98
CA PRO A 129 9.27 -11.29 -9.06
C PRO A 129 10.30 -10.19 -9.31
N SER A 130 11.41 -10.26 -8.59
CA SER A 130 12.55 -9.35 -8.73
C SER A 130 13.73 -10.09 -9.33
N ALA A 131 14.56 -9.37 -10.08
CA ALA A 131 15.79 -9.92 -10.64
C ALA A 131 16.93 -10.01 -9.58
N ASP A 132 16.87 -9.19 -8.53
CA ASP A 132 17.97 -8.98 -7.59
C ASP A 132 17.52 -8.93 -6.11
N ALA A 133 16.25 -8.67 -5.81
CA ALA A 133 15.74 -8.64 -4.44
C ALA A 133 15.50 -10.06 -3.88
N PRO A 134 15.74 -10.29 -2.57
CA PRO A 134 15.43 -11.56 -1.93
C PRO A 134 13.93 -11.85 -1.99
N MET A 135 13.56 -13.07 -2.39
CA MET A 135 12.18 -13.49 -2.56
C MET A 135 11.73 -14.44 -1.45
N PHE A 136 10.59 -14.12 -0.85
CA PHE A 136 10.01 -14.88 0.25
C PHE A 136 8.59 -15.32 -0.09
N VAL A 137 8.30 -16.59 0.18
CA VAL A 137 6.97 -17.20 0.13
C VAL A 137 6.59 -17.58 1.56
N VAL A 138 5.49 -16.99 2.03
CA VAL A 138 4.94 -17.26 3.36
C VAL A 138 4.57 -18.73 3.47
N GLY A 139 5.01 -19.37 4.56
CA GLY A 139 4.86 -20.81 4.77
C GLY A 139 5.92 -21.70 4.09
N VAL A 140 6.86 -21.14 3.32
CA VAL A 140 7.93 -21.91 2.67
C VAL A 140 9.32 -21.48 3.14
N ASN A 141 9.68 -20.21 2.94
CA ASN A 141 11.02 -19.70 3.26
C ASN A 141 11.02 -18.34 3.95
N HIS A 142 9.86 -17.80 4.31
CA HIS A 142 9.73 -16.50 5.00
C HIS A 142 10.51 -16.39 6.32
N GLU A 143 10.79 -17.50 7.00
CA GLU A 143 11.61 -17.53 8.23
C GLU A 143 13.10 -17.23 7.97
N LYS A 144 13.54 -17.28 6.71
CA LYS A 144 14.91 -16.89 6.31
C LYS A 144 15.09 -15.37 6.20
N TYR A 145 14.04 -14.59 6.48
CA TYR A 145 14.11 -13.14 6.47
C TYR A 145 15.06 -12.63 7.55
N ASP A 146 16.11 -11.92 7.14
CA ASP A 146 16.99 -11.21 8.07
C ASP A 146 16.46 -9.80 8.32
N HIS A 147 16.32 -9.46 9.60
CA HIS A 147 15.79 -8.17 10.04
C HIS A 147 16.89 -7.15 10.32
N ALA A 148 18.15 -7.61 10.39
CA ALA A 148 19.35 -6.81 10.66
C ALA A 148 19.64 -5.79 9.55
#